data_AF-A0A2N6TI24-F1
#
_entry.id   AF-A0A2N6TI24-F1
#
_cell.length_a   1.000
_cell.length_b   1.000
_cell.length_c   1.000
_cell.angle_alpha   90.00
_cell.angle_beta   90.00
_cell.angle_gamma   90.00
#
_symmetry.space_group_name_H-M   'P 1'
#
loop_
_entity.id
_entity.type
_entity.pdbx_description
1 polymer ?
#
loop_
_entity_poly.entity_id
_entity_poly.type
_entity_poly.pdbx_seq_one_letter_code
_entity_poly.pdbx_strand_id
1 'polypeptide(L)'
;MANSKSAKKRILVAERNRVRNQAVKTRVKTMAKKVLSTIEVKDVEAAKAALSVAYKEFDKAVSKGILKKNTASRKKARLAAKVNSLIVSL
;
A
#
# COMPACT_ATOMS: atom_id res chain seq x y z
N MET A 1 -1.18 -31.16 10.87
CA MET A 1 -0.57 -31.12 12.22
C MET A 1 0.93 -30.98 12.07
N ALA A 2 1.60 -30.13 12.87
CA ALA A 2 3.06 -30.02 12.82
C ALA A 2 3.69 -31.08 13.75
N ASN A 3 4.23 -32.13 13.14
CA ASN A 3 4.71 -33.31 13.88
C ASN A 3 6.15 -33.14 14.40
N SER A 4 6.91 -32.15 13.92
CA SER A 4 8.26 -31.84 14.39
C SER A 4 8.32 -30.53 15.19
N LYS A 5 9.28 -30.42 16.12
CA LYS A 5 9.51 -29.20 16.92
C LYS A 5 9.80 -27.98 16.01
N SER A 6 10.56 -28.19 14.93
CA SER A 6 10.86 -27.15 13.94
C SER A 6 9.62 -26.70 13.18
N ALA A 7 8.71 -27.61 12.81
CA ALA A 7 7.46 -27.27 12.14
C ALA A 7 6.52 -26.46 13.06
N LYS A 8 6.37 -26.84 14.33
CA LYS A 8 5.58 -26.07 15.31
C LYS A 8 6.10 -24.63 15.45
N LYS A 9 7.43 -24.46 15.53
CA LYS A 9 8.07 -23.13 15.55
C LYS A 9 7.79 -22.33 14.28
N ARG A 10 7.84 -22.95 13.10
CA ARG A 10 7.56 -22.27 11.82
C ARG A 10 6.12 -21.75 11.75
N ILE A 11 5.14 -22.48 12.27
CA ILE A 11 3.74 -22.02 12.35
C ILE A 11 3.63 -20.74 13.19
N LEU A 12 4.23 -20.71 14.39
CA LEU A 12 4.19 -19.53 15.26
C LEU A 12 4.86 -18.30 14.61
N VAL A 13 5.99 -18.51 13.93
CA VAL A 13 6.70 -17.43 13.20
C VAL A 13 5.87 -16.94 12.00
N ALA A 14 5.25 -17.86 11.26
CA ALA A 14 4.41 -17.53 10.13
C ALA A 14 3.21 -16.67 10.55
N GLU A 15 2.56 -17.03 11.66
CA GLU A 15 1.42 -16.27 12.18
C GLU A 15 1.82 -14.85 12.62
N ARG A 16 2.93 -14.72 13.35
CA ARG A 16 3.48 -13.40 13.72
C ARG A 16 3.81 -12.54 12.50
N ASN A 17 4.36 -13.14 11.44
CA ASN A 17 4.65 -12.44 10.20
C ASN A 17 3.36 -12.07 9.45
N ARG A 18 2.35 -12.95 9.46
CA ARG A 18 1.04 -12.75 8.81
C ARG A 18 0.35 -11.50 9.34
N VAL A 19 0.23 -11.38 10.66
CA VAL A 19 -0.43 -10.23 11.32
C VAL A 19 0.29 -8.92 10.98
N ARG A 20 1.63 -8.88 11.06
CA ARG A 20 2.42 -7.68 10.69
C ARG A 20 2.24 -7.30 9.23
N ASN A 21 2.28 -8.29 8.33
CA ASN A 21 2.12 -8.07 6.90
C ASN A 21 0.70 -7.60 6.56
N GLN A 22 -0.31 -8.11 7.25
CA GLN A 22 -1.70 -7.69 7.10
C GLN A 22 -1.87 -6.21 7.46
N ALA A 23 -1.35 -5.77 8.61
CA ALA A 23 -1.45 -4.38 9.04
C ALA A 23 -0.83 -3.41 8.00
N VAL A 24 0.34 -3.73 7.46
CA VAL A 24 0.99 -2.90 6.43
C VAL A 24 0.18 -2.91 5.13
N LYS A 25 -0.29 -4.07 4.68
CA LYS A 25 -1.13 -4.17 3.47
C LYS A 25 -2.42 -3.37 3.61
N THR A 26 -3.07 -3.41 4.77
CA THR A 26 -4.28 -2.62 5.05
C THR A 26 -3.97 -1.14 5.00
N ARG A 27 -2.88 -0.68 5.65
CA ARG A 27 -2.47 0.73 5.63
C ARG A 27 -2.25 1.25 4.21
N VAL A 28 -1.54 0.49 3.38
CA VAL A 28 -1.32 0.85 1.96
C VAL A 28 -2.66 0.95 1.20
N LYS A 29 -3.58 0.00 1.42
CA LYS A 29 -4.92 0.06 0.81
C LYS A 29 -5.71 1.29 1.27
N THR A 30 -5.67 1.61 2.56
CA THR A 30 -6.36 2.78 3.13
C THR A 30 -5.83 4.08 2.52
N MET A 31 -4.51 4.25 2.41
CA MET A 31 -3.93 5.45 1.80
C MET A 31 -4.26 5.57 0.32
N ALA A 32 -4.25 4.45 -0.42
CA ALA A 32 -4.71 4.45 -1.81
C ALA A 32 -6.19 4.85 -1.93
N LYS A 33 -7.05 4.39 -1.01
CA LYS A 33 -8.47 4.79 -0.99
C LYS A 33 -8.64 6.28 -0.68
N LYS A 34 -7.84 6.84 0.23
CA LYS A 34 -7.85 8.29 0.53
C LYS A 34 -7.53 9.14 -0.69
N VAL A 35 -6.55 8.74 -1.51
CA VAL A 35 -6.25 9.43 -2.77
C VAL A 35 -7.44 9.37 -3.73
N LEU A 36 -8.12 8.23 -3.82
CA LEU A 36 -9.31 8.09 -4.66
C LEU A 36 -10.46 8.98 -4.18
N SER A 37 -10.71 9.06 -2.86
CA SER A 37 -11.76 9.94 -2.34
C SER A 37 -11.47 11.42 -2.55
N THR A 38 -10.21 11.86 -2.49
CA THR A 38 -9.87 13.27 -2.80
C THR A 38 -10.09 13.61 -4.27
N ILE A 39 -9.93 12.63 -5.16
CA ILE A 39 -10.21 12.80 -6.60
C ILE A 39 -11.72 12.95 -6.84
N GLU A 40 -12.56 12.20 -6.12
CA GLU A 40 -14.02 12.31 -6.23
C GLU A 40 -14.54 13.69 -5.84
N VAL A 41 -13.91 14.33 -4.84
CA VAL A 41 -14.24 15.69 -4.37
C VAL A 41 -13.63 16.79 -5.28
N LYS A 42 -12.81 16.41 -6.27
CA LYS A 42 -12.11 17.32 -7.21
C LYS A 42 -11.17 18.35 -6.56
N ASP A 43 -10.68 18.06 -5.35
CA ASP A 43 -9.69 18.91 -4.69
C ASP A 43 -8.26 18.54 -5.16
N VAL A 44 -7.67 19.40 -5.99
CA VAL A 44 -6.36 19.17 -6.61
C VAL A 44 -5.22 19.22 -5.58
N GLU A 45 -5.27 20.12 -4.61
CA GLU A 45 -4.21 20.27 -3.61
C GLU A 45 -4.22 19.11 -2.62
N ALA A 46 -5.41 18.75 -2.11
CA ALA A 46 -5.57 17.61 -1.24
C ALA A 46 -5.18 16.30 -1.93
N ALA A 47 -5.51 16.14 -3.23
CA ALA A 47 -5.12 14.96 -4.00
C ALA A 47 -3.60 14.83 -4.15
N LYS A 48 -2.88 15.94 -4.41
CA LYS A 48 -1.41 15.96 -4.47
C LYS A 48 -0.78 15.60 -3.12
N ALA A 49 -1.29 16.19 -2.03
CA ALA A 49 -0.81 15.90 -0.67
C ALA A 49 -1.04 14.42 -0.29
N ALA A 50 -2.25 13.90 -0.57
CA ALA A 50 -2.60 12.50 -0.31
C ALA A 50 -1.73 11.54 -1.14
N LEU A 51 -1.41 11.89 -2.39
CA LEU A 51 -0.56 11.08 -3.27
C LEU A 51 0.87 10.97 -2.73
N SER A 52 1.43 12.07 -2.21
CA SER A 52 2.76 12.05 -1.57
C SER A 52 2.80 11.12 -0.35
N VAL A 53 1.78 11.18 0.51
CA VAL A 53 1.66 10.27 1.67
C VAL A 53 1.51 8.82 1.22
N ALA A 54 0.70 8.57 0.19
CA ALA A 54 0.54 7.23 -0.36
C ALA A 54 1.87 6.66 -0.88
N TYR A 55 2.68 7.46 -1.58
CA TYR A 55 3.99 7.06 -2.09
C TYR A 55 4.92 6.63 -0.97
N LYS A 56 5.00 7.43 0.10
CA LYS A 56 5.79 7.11 1.30
C LYS A 56 5.42 5.75 1.89
N GLU A 57 4.14 5.43 1.98
CA GLU A 57 3.69 4.14 2.52
C GLU A 57 3.94 2.97 1.55
N PHE A 58 3.84 3.17 0.24
CA PHE A 58 4.24 2.16 -0.75
C PHE A 58 5.72 1.83 -0.64
N ASP A 59 6.59 2.83 -0.52
CA ASP A 59 8.04 2.63 -0.48
C ASP A 59 8.48 1.99 0.85
N LYS A 60 7.84 2.34 1.97
CA LYS A 60 8.01 1.61 3.24
C LYS A 60 7.57 0.15 3.16
N ALA A 61 6.51 -0.15 2.42
CA ALA A 61 6.04 -1.53 2.26
C ALA A 61 7.01 -2.35 1.36
N VAL A 62 7.69 -1.70 0.41
CA VAL A 62 8.74 -2.30 -0.40
C VAL A 62 10.01 -2.54 0.41
N SER A 63 10.45 -1.57 1.21
CA SER A 63 11.66 -1.73 2.05
C SER A 63 11.51 -2.84 3.08
N LYS A 64 10.30 -3.06 3.61
CA LYS A 64 9.97 -4.18 4.49
C LYS A 64 9.80 -5.52 3.77
N GLY A 65 9.95 -5.58 2.44
CA GLY A 65 9.78 -6.80 1.64
C GLY A 65 8.34 -7.31 1.52
N ILE A 66 7.35 -6.53 1.96
CA ILE A 66 5.93 -6.93 1.97
C ILE A 66 5.30 -6.77 0.59
N LEU A 67 5.74 -5.77 -0.17
CA LEU A 67 5.38 -5.57 -1.58
C LEU A 67 6.60 -5.68 -2.48
N LYS A 68 6.43 -6.29 -3.65
CA LYS A 68 7.45 -6.30 -4.70
C LYS A 68 7.53 -4.91 -5.34
N LYS A 69 8.75 -4.49 -5.72
CA LYS A 69 9.05 -3.21 -6.39
C LYS A 69 8.09 -2.94 -7.57
N ASN A 70 7.90 -3.93 -8.43
CA ASN A 70 7.03 -3.81 -9.62
C ASN A 70 5.55 -3.62 -9.24
N THR A 71 5.08 -4.25 -8.16
CA THR A 71 3.69 -4.08 -7.70
C THR A 71 3.46 -2.69 -7.13
N ALA A 72 4.42 -2.17 -6.37
CA ALA A 72 4.36 -0.80 -5.87
C ALA A 72 4.43 0.21 -7.02
N SER A 73 5.35 0.03 -7.97
CA SER A 73 5.50 0.90 -9.15
C SER A 73 4.21 0.96 -9.98
N ARG A 74 3.61 -0.19 -10.33
CA ARG A 74 2.33 -0.22 -11.07
C ARG A 74 1.21 0.51 -10.34
N LYS A 75 1.12 0.38 -9.01
CA LYS A 75 0.09 1.04 -8.21
C LYS A 75 0.32 2.55 -8.12
N LYS A 76 1.57 2.98 -7.92
CA LYS A 76 1.96 4.40 -7.93
C LYS A 76 1.62 5.06 -9.26
N ALA A 77 2.02 4.45 -10.38
CA ALA A 77 1.74 4.95 -11.72
C ALA A 77 0.23 5.11 -11.98
N ARG A 78 -0.58 4.12 -11.59
CA ARG A 78 -2.05 4.20 -11.74
C ARG A 78 -2.69 5.31 -10.89
N LEU A 79 -2.21 5.55 -9.67
CA LEU A 79 -2.72 6.65 -8.84
C LEU A 79 -2.32 8.01 -9.42
N ALA A 80 -1.07 8.15 -9.86
CA ALA A 80 -0.60 9.38 -10.50
C ALA A 80 -1.37 9.71 -11.77
N ALA A 81 -1.62 8.71 -12.63
CA ALA A 81 -2.42 8.93 -13.85
C ALA A 81 -3.82 9.47 -13.53
N LYS A 82 -4.47 8.99 -12.47
CA LYS A 82 -5.79 9.48 -12.06
C LYS A 82 -5.75 10.91 -11.51
N VAL A 83 -4.76 11.22 -10.66
CA VAL A 83 -4.59 12.60 -10.14
C VAL A 83 -4.23 13.57 -11.27
N ASN A 84 -3.38 13.15 -12.21
CA ASN A 84 -3.03 13.98 -13.37
C ASN A 84 -4.22 14.18 -14.31
N SER A 85 -5.06 13.15 -14.51
CA SER A 85 -6.29 13.30 -15.29
C SER A 85 -7.25 14.33 -14.68
N LEU A 86 -7.30 14.44 -13.35
CA LEU A 86 -8.05 15.50 -12.68
C LEU A 86 -7.49 16.89 -13.01
N ILE A 87 -6.16 17.03 -13.03
CA ILE A 87 -5.47 18.30 -13.34
C ILE A 87 -5.66 18.71 -14.80
N VAL A 88 -5.63 17.75 -15.74
CA VAL A 88 -5.73 18.02 -17.19
C VAL A 88 -7.18 18.26 -17.66
N SER A 89 -8.17 17.82 -16.89
CA SER A 89 -9.60 18.03 -17.20
C SER A 89 -10.19 19.32 -16.62
N LEU A 90 -9.32 20.16 -16.03
CA LEU A 90 -9.61 21.44 -15.41
C LEU A 90 -8.96 22.54 -16.26
#